data_AF-A0A382PUM8-F1
#
_entry.id   AF-A0A382PUM8-F1
#
_cell.length_a   1.000
_cell.length_b   1.000
_cell.length_c   1.000
_cell.angle_alpha   90.00
_cell.angle_beta   90.00
_cell.angle_gamma   90.00
#
_symmetry.space_group_name_H-M   'P 1'
#
loop_
_entity.id
_entity.type
_entity.pdbx_description
1 polymer ?
#
loop_
_entity_poly.entity_id
_entity_poly.type
_entity_poly.pdbx_seq_one_letter_code
_entity_poly.pdbx_strand_id
1 'polypeptide(L)'
;MKNKITKTFFLIIIFLSFFLKDSYSKDLEFTATKLEILENGNLLVGEGGVKIISDDQTLEADKFKYNKIDLHLELIGNVVAINSSDNTVITGNKIDYFKNQEKFISTGDVEIKISDKYTINSSNLTYFKIKEHFFSKDQTVFKDKIGNKFELKNFNYLKLKNEIKGKKIKYTDIQLNEYFIEDAMVNLESNEIIGKDLKIDFTNSAFGNTNNEPRLKGNKLYSNNNLTTVSKGIFTTCKKTDHCPPWSLQASEIKHDKTKKTIYYKNAWLKIY
;
A
#
# COMPACT_ATOMS: atom_id res chain seq x y z
N MET A 1 42.07 70.23 -5.25
CA MET A 1 41.12 69.40 -6.04
C MET A 1 41.75 68.03 -6.29
N LYS A 2 41.14 67.00 -5.67
CA LYS A 2 41.04 65.56 -6.02
C LYS A 2 42.22 64.81 -6.69
N ASN A 3 42.77 63.88 -5.89
CA ASN A 3 43.06 62.46 -6.15
C ASN A 3 43.70 62.01 -7.48
N LYS A 4 44.86 61.34 -7.36
CA LYS A 4 45.16 60.10 -8.11
C LYS A 4 45.84 59.09 -7.18
N ILE A 5 45.01 58.30 -6.49
CA ILE A 5 45.44 57.07 -5.81
C ILE A 5 45.44 55.97 -6.87
N THR A 6 46.62 55.38 -7.08
CA THR A 6 46.87 54.20 -7.90
C THR A 6 46.08 53.02 -7.34
N LYS A 7 45.18 52.44 -8.15
CA LYS A 7 44.43 51.24 -7.81
C LYS A 7 45.34 50.02 -7.97
N THR A 8 45.94 49.54 -6.88
CA THR A 8 46.52 48.20 -6.82
C THR A 8 45.39 47.18 -6.69
N PHE A 9 45.36 46.27 -7.66
CA PHE A 9 44.42 45.16 -7.79
C PHE A 9 44.77 44.09 -6.76
N PHE A 10 44.06 44.09 -5.62
CA PHE A 10 44.16 43.03 -4.61
C PHE A 10 43.14 41.93 -4.98
N LEU A 11 43.55 40.97 -5.81
CA LEU A 11 42.75 39.79 -6.09
C LEU A 11 42.91 38.82 -4.90
N ILE A 12 41.95 38.85 -3.99
CA ILE A 12 41.84 37.87 -2.90
C ILE A 12 41.50 36.53 -3.54
N ILE A 13 42.48 35.63 -3.58
CA ILE A 13 42.27 34.20 -3.83
C ILE A 13 41.52 33.66 -2.62
N ILE A 14 40.19 33.64 -2.71
CA ILE A 14 39.34 32.89 -1.79
C ILE A 14 39.54 31.41 -2.15
N PHE A 15 40.44 30.77 -1.42
CA PHE A 15 40.60 29.32 -1.37
C PHE A 15 39.37 28.73 -0.65
N LEU A 16 38.22 28.76 -1.31
CA LEU A 16 37.07 27.95 -0.95
C LEU A 16 37.38 26.53 -1.44
N SER A 17 38.24 25.83 -0.69
CA SER A 17 38.16 24.38 -0.59
C SER A 17 36.85 24.06 0.13
N PHE A 18 35.73 24.27 -0.57
CA PHE A 18 34.51 23.56 -0.24
C PHE A 18 34.88 22.10 -0.31
N PHE A 19 34.84 21.45 0.85
CA PHE A 19 34.79 20.01 0.96
C PHE A 19 33.80 19.50 -0.09
N LEU A 20 34.34 18.97 -1.19
CA LEU A 20 33.58 18.07 -2.03
C LEU A 20 33.27 16.91 -1.10
N LYS A 21 32.04 16.90 -0.56
CA LYS A 21 31.49 15.67 -0.06
C LYS A 21 31.43 14.78 -1.30
N ASP A 22 32.37 13.87 -1.41
CA ASP A 22 32.22 12.71 -2.27
C ASP A 22 30.93 12.03 -1.83
N SER A 23 29.84 12.38 -2.51
CA SER A 23 28.59 11.67 -2.41
C SER A 23 28.90 10.34 -3.07
N TYR A 24 29.18 9.32 -2.27
CA TYR A 24 29.20 7.93 -2.71
C TYR A 24 27.81 7.60 -3.27
N SER A 25 27.57 7.90 -4.54
CA SER A 25 26.45 7.33 -5.28
C SER A 25 26.76 5.84 -5.39
N LYS A 26 25.93 5.01 -4.77
CA LYS A 26 25.94 3.56 -4.99
C LYS A 26 25.82 3.30 -6.48
N ASP A 27 26.78 2.63 -7.07
CA ASP A 27 26.77 2.42 -8.51
C ASP A 27 25.70 1.38 -8.89
N LEU A 28 25.15 1.57 -10.10
CA LEU A 28 24.26 0.61 -10.72
C LEU A 28 25.11 -0.21 -11.70
N GLU A 29 25.15 -1.52 -11.52
CA GLU A 29 25.84 -2.43 -12.45
C GLU A 29 24.84 -2.93 -13.48
N PHE A 30 25.10 -2.71 -14.76
CA PHE A 30 24.18 -3.05 -15.85
C PHE A 30 24.72 -4.21 -16.68
N THR A 31 23.86 -5.19 -16.97
CA THR A 31 24.12 -6.28 -17.90
C THR A 31 22.94 -6.46 -18.86
N ALA A 32 23.24 -6.66 -20.13
CA ALA A 32 22.26 -6.92 -21.19
C ALA A 32 22.96 -7.57 -22.39
N THR A 33 22.20 -8.25 -23.24
CA THR A 33 22.74 -8.84 -24.49
C THR A 33 23.18 -7.76 -25.47
N LYS A 34 22.40 -6.67 -25.55
CA LYS A 34 22.73 -5.47 -26.33
C LYS A 34 22.72 -4.27 -25.41
N LEU A 35 23.75 -3.44 -25.52
CA LEU A 35 23.89 -2.20 -24.76
C LEU A 35 24.33 -1.08 -25.70
N GLU A 36 23.58 0.00 -25.73
CA GLU A 36 23.88 1.22 -26.48
C GLU A 36 24.13 2.37 -25.50
N ILE A 37 25.18 3.13 -25.79
CA ILE A 37 25.56 4.32 -25.04
C ILE A 37 25.37 5.53 -25.96
N LEU A 38 24.40 6.37 -25.60
CA LEU A 38 23.95 7.50 -26.40
C LEU A 38 24.22 8.81 -25.64
N GLU A 39 24.03 9.93 -26.33
CA GLU A 39 24.07 11.28 -25.73
C GLU A 39 25.36 11.55 -24.92
N ASN A 40 26.52 11.28 -25.52
CA ASN A 40 27.83 11.42 -24.87
C ASN A 40 27.97 10.64 -23.55
N GLY A 41 27.27 9.51 -23.43
CA GLY A 41 27.35 8.66 -22.25
C GLY A 41 26.26 8.92 -21.21
N ASN A 42 25.38 9.90 -21.43
CA ASN A 42 24.31 10.25 -20.50
C ASN A 42 23.13 9.29 -20.56
N LEU A 43 22.92 8.63 -21.70
CA LEU A 43 21.81 7.71 -21.92
C LEU A 43 22.33 6.30 -22.17
N LEU A 44 21.87 5.34 -21.36
CA LEU A 44 22.10 3.91 -21.58
C LEU A 44 20.80 3.25 -22.02
N VAL A 45 20.85 2.43 -23.06
CA VAL A 45 19.72 1.61 -23.51
C VAL A 45 20.20 0.17 -23.60
N GLY A 46 19.45 -0.78 -23.05
CA GLY A 46 19.81 -2.18 -23.17
C GLY A 46 18.61 -3.08 -23.39
N GLU A 47 18.85 -4.20 -24.09
CA GLU A 47 17.85 -5.17 -24.46
C GLU A 47 18.36 -6.61 -24.34
N GLY A 48 17.44 -7.52 -24.02
CA GLY A 48 17.66 -8.96 -24.01
C GLY A 48 18.35 -9.43 -22.73
N GLY A 49 17.56 -9.97 -21.79
CA GLY A 49 18.06 -10.49 -20.52
C GLY A 49 18.70 -9.41 -19.66
N VAL A 50 18.01 -8.27 -19.50
CA VAL A 50 18.52 -7.15 -18.71
C VAL A 50 18.57 -7.56 -17.26
N LYS A 51 19.70 -7.30 -16.61
CA LYS A 51 19.87 -7.39 -15.17
C LYS A 51 20.69 -6.22 -14.65
N ILE A 52 20.16 -5.54 -13.65
CA ILE A 52 20.75 -4.37 -13.02
C ILE A 52 20.87 -4.64 -11.51
N ILE A 53 22.06 -4.47 -10.96
CA ILE A 53 22.35 -4.78 -9.56
C ILE A 53 22.74 -3.49 -8.83
N SER A 54 22.23 -3.33 -7.61
CA SER A 54 22.60 -2.27 -6.69
C SER A 54 22.45 -2.75 -5.24
N ASP A 55 23.56 -3.06 -4.58
CA ASP A 55 23.60 -3.65 -3.24
C ASP A 55 22.68 -4.88 -3.06
N ASP A 56 21.60 -4.73 -2.29
CA ASP A 56 20.59 -5.73 -1.99
C ASP A 56 19.47 -5.79 -3.03
N GLN A 57 19.58 -5.01 -4.10
CA GLN A 57 18.56 -4.88 -5.11
C GLN A 57 19.00 -5.48 -6.44
N THR A 58 18.15 -6.33 -7.00
CA THR A 58 18.28 -6.85 -8.37
C THR A 58 17.05 -6.45 -9.17
N LEU A 59 17.26 -5.86 -10.35
CA LEU A 59 16.21 -5.49 -11.29
C LEU A 59 16.42 -6.27 -12.58
N GLU A 60 15.38 -6.97 -13.04
CA GLU A 60 15.39 -7.73 -14.28
C GLU A 60 14.26 -7.24 -15.19
N ALA A 61 14.48 -7.25 -16.50
CA ALA A 61 13.49 -6.84 -17.51
C ALA A 61 13.89 -7.34 -18.91
N ASP A 62 12.99 -7.19 -19.89
CA ASP A 62 13.32 -7.40 -21.30
C ASP A 62 14.19 -6.26 -21.84
N LYS A 63 13.89 -5.02 -21.43
CA LYS A 63 14.56 -3.79 -21.87
C LYS A 63 14.71 -2.78 -20.74
N PHE A 64 15.72 -1.92 -20.85
CA PHE A 64 15.84 -0.74 -20.00
C PHE A 64 16.29 0.50 -20.76
N LYS A 65 15.98 1.65 -20.17
CA LYS A 65 16.53 2.96 -20.53
C LYS A 65 16.95 3.68 -19.25
N TYR A 66 18.21 4.11 -19.14
CA TYR A 66 18.71 4.84 -17.98
C TYR A 66 19.30 6.18 -18.40
N ASN A 67 18.71 7.26 -17.91
CA ASN A 67 19.25 8.60 -18.05
C ASN A 67 20.02 8.98 -16.77
N LYS A 68 21.31 9.27 -16.95
CA LYS A 68 22.22 9.61 -15.84
C LYS A 68 22.04 11.03 -15.31
N ILE A 69 21.42 11.91 -16.08
CA ILE A 69 21.23 13.32 -15.69
C ILE A 69 20.07 13.44 -14.70
N ASP A 70 18.92 12.83 -15.01
CA ASP A 70 17.74 12.81 -14.15
C ASP A 70 17.72 11.65 -13.15
N LEU A 71 18.63 10.68 -13.31
CA LEU A 71 18.75 9.46 -12.52
C LEU A 71 17.47 8.61 -12.59
N HIS A 72 16.88 8.55 -13.78
CA HIS A 72 15.65 7.81 -14.10
C HIS A 72 15.97 6.55 -14.92
N LEU A 73 15.54 5.41 -14.38
CA LEU A 73 15.61 4.10 -15.01
C LEU A 73 14.21 3.64 -15.40
N GLU A 74 13.95 3.48 -16.69
CA GLU A 74 12.75 2.83 -17.21
C GLU A 74 13.05 1.34 -17.43
N LEU A 75 12.23 0.45 -16.86
CA LEU A 75 12.26 -1.00 -17.09
C LEU A 75 10.98 -1.41 -17.83
N ILE A 76 11.13 -2.20 -18.89
CA ILE A 76 10.02 -2.55 -19.79
C ILE A 76 10.08 -4.05 -20.13
N GLY A 77 8.91 -4.70 -20.01
CA GLY A 77 8.70 -6.11 -20.31
C GLY A 77 9.19 -7.03 -19.19
N ASN A 78 8.31 -7.92 -18.70
CA ASN A 78 8.60 -8.94 -17.69
C ASN A 78 9.45 -8.43 -16.51
N VAL A 79 9.14 -7.23 -16.00
CA VAL A 79 9.97 -6.58 -14.98
C VAL A 79 9.85 -7.32 -13.66
N VAL A 80 11.00 -7.61 -13.05
CA VAL A 80 11.10 -8.19 -11.71
C VAL A 80 12.09 -7.36 -10.90
N ALA A 81 11.63 -6.72 -9.83
CA ALA A 81 12.48 -6.02 -8.88
C ALA A 81 12.51 -6.79 -7.55
N ILE A 82 13.69 -7.26 -7.16
CA ILE A 82 13.93 -8.07 -5.98
C ILE A 82 14.74 -7.22 -4.99
N ASN A 83 14.26 -7.13 -3.76
CA ASN A 83 15.01 -6.63 -2.63
C ASN A 83 15.31 -7.78 -1.67
N SER A 84 16.58 -8.18 -1.57
CA SER A 84 16.99 -9.33 -0.76
C SER A 84 17.01 -9.04 0.74
N SER A 85 17.06 -7.77 1.16
CA SER A 85 17.10 -7.43 2.59
C SER A 85 15.79 -7.75 3.33
N ASP A 86 14.66 -7.71 2.61
CA ASP A 86 13.33 -7.93 3.18
C ASP A 86 12.48 -8.94 2.39
N ASN A 87 13.09 -9.64 1.41
CA ASN A 87 12.43 -10.55 0.49
C ASN A 87 11.20 -9.93 -0.20
N THR A 88 11.27 -8.64 -0.54
CA THR A 88 10.23 -7.98 -1.35
C THR A 88 10.50 -8.23 -2.83
N VAL A 89 9.49 -8.73 -3.55
CA VAL A 89 9.52 -8.93 -5.00
C VAL A 89 8.38 -8.13 -5.63
N ILE A 90 8.70 -7.26 -6.58
CA ILE A 90 7.73 -6.47 -7.35
C ILE A 90 7.80 -6.95 -8.80
N THR A 91 6.68 -7.39 -9.35
CA THR A 91 6.58 -7.85 -10.74
C THR A 91 5.56 -7.00 -11.51
N GLY A 92 5.89 -6.66 -12.76
CA GLY A 92 5.00 -5.85 -13.61
C GLY A 92 5.54 -5.70 -15.03
N ASN A 93 4.78 -5.03 -15.90
CA ASN A 93 5.19 -4.87 -17.30
C ASN A 93 6.02 -3.60 -17.57
N LYS A 94 5.77 -2.50 -16.86
CA LYS A 94 6.59 -1.29 -16.94
C LYS A 94 6.77 -0.71 -15.55
N ILE A 95 8.02 -0.48 -15.15
CA ILE A 95 8.37 0.13 -13.87
C ILE A 95 9.43 1.20 -14.09
N ASP A 96 9.13 2.41 -13.63
CA ASP A 96 10.03 3.53 -13.58
C ASP A 96 10.68 3.59 -12.20
N TYR A 97 12.01 3.68 -12.15
CA TYR A 97 12.79 3.87 -10.93
C TYR A 97 13.52 5.21 -10.95
N PHE A 98 13.18 6.09 -10.01
CA PHE A 98 13.82 7.38 -9.80
C PHE A 98 14.80 7.27 -8.64
N LYS A 99 16.08 7.08 -8.96
CA LYS A 99 17.14 6.78 -7.97
C LYS A 99 17.32 7.92 -6.97
N ASN A 100 17.29 9.17 -7.42
CA ASN A 100 17.38 10.35 -6.54
C ASN A 100 16.29 10.43 -5.46
N GLN A 101 15.16 9.76 -5.67
CA GLN A 101 14.02 9.72 -4.77
C GLN A 101 13.81 8.34 -4.13
N GLU A 102 14.63 7.34 -4.52
CA GLU A 102 14.44 5.94 -4.16
C GLU A 102 12.97 5.52 -4.34
N LYS A 103 12.42 5.80 -5.53
CA LYS A 103 10.98 5.72 -5.82
C LYS A 103 10.72 4.89 -7.07
N PHE A 104 9.84 3.90 -6.93
CA PHE A 104 9.33 3.09 -8.04
C PHE A 104 7.92 3.51 -8.40
N ILE A 105 7.60 3.56 -9.69
CA ILE A 105 6.26 3.77 -10.22
C ILE A 105 5.98 2.69 -11.24
N SER A 106 4.97 1.87 -10.99
CA SER A 106 4.48 0.91 -11.98
C SER A 106 3.48 1.59 -12.92
N THR A 107 3.44 1.14 -14.17
CA THR A 107 2.36 1.47 -15.12
C THR A 107 1.61 0.20 -15.48
N GLY A 108 0.29 0.21 -15.28
CA GLY A 108 -0.54 -0.99 -15.42
C GLY A 108 -0.45 -1.92 -14.21
N ASP A 109 -0.77 -3.20 -14.43
CA ASP A 109 -0.84 -4.21 -13.38
C ASP A 109 0.52 -4.49 -12.76
N VAL A 110 0.52 -4.64 -11.43
CA VAL A 110 1.70 -4.94 -10.62
C VAL A 110 1.31 -5.90 -9.49
N GLU A 111 2.15 -6.90 -9.27
CA GLU A 111 2.09 -7.78 -8.11
C GLU A 111 3.30 -7.51 -7.20
N ILE A 112 3.07 -7.46 -5.90
CA ILE A 112 4.12 -7.27 -4.89
C ILE A 112 3.98 -8.36 -3.85
N LYS A 113 5.03 -9.13 -3.64
CA LYS A 113 5.15 -10.13 -2.57
C LYS A 113 6.13 -9.59 -1.55
N ILE A 114 5.70 -9.51 -0.29
CA ILE A 114 6.53 -9.02 0.81
C ILE A 114 6.81 -10.21 1.73
N SER A 115 7.97 -10.83 1.53
CA SER A 115 8.28 -12.15 2.09
C SER A 115 7.11 -13.14 1.83
N ASP A 116 6.86 -14.06 2.76
CA ASP A 116 5.69 -14.96 2.73
C ASP A 116 4.49 -14.41 3.52
N LYS A 117 4.49 -13.10 3.83
CA LYS A 117 3.47 -12.50 4.70
C LYS A 117 2.29 -11.93 3.93
N TYR A 118 2.59 -11.16 2.89
CA TYR A 118 1.60 -10.34 2.19
C TYR A 118 1.78 -10.39 0.68
N THR A 119 0.65 -10.35 -0.03
CA THR A 119 0.60 -10.14 -1.48
C THR A 119 -0.29 -8.93 -1.79
N ILE A 120 0.22 -8.02 -2.61
CA ILE A 120 -0.46 -6.81 -3.04
C ILE A 120 -0.58 -6.88 -4.56
N ASN A 121 -1.81 -6.90 -5.06
CA ASN A 121 -2.10 -6.78 -6.49
C ASN A 121 -2.75 -5.42 -6.73
N SER A 122 -2.20 -4.63 -7.63
CA SER A 122 -2.68 -3.27 -7.91
C SER A 122 -2.45 -2.89 -9.36
N SER A 123 -2.97 -1.73 -9.76
CA SER A 123 -2.50 -0.99 -10.93
C SER A 123 -1.88 0.34 -10.51
N ASN A 124 -0.96 0.87 -11.33
CA ASN A 124 -0.35 2.19 -11.21
C ASN A 124 0.13 2.53 -9.78
N LEU A 125 0.79 1.58 -9.13
CA LEU A 125 1.26 1.71 -7.76
C LEU A 125 2.60 2.44 -7.72
N THR A 126 2.75 3.32 -6.74
CA THR A 126 4.03 3.95 -6.39
C THR A 126 4.57 3.38 -5.07
N TYR A 127 5.87 3.13 -5.04
CA TYR A 127 6.59 2.67 -3.86
C TYR A 127 7.75 3.61 -3.54
N PHE A 128 7.75 4.20 -2.35
CA PHE A 128 8.87 4.97 -1.81
C PHE A 128 9.72 4.07 -0.91
N LYS A 129 10.91 3.66 -1.37
CA LYS A 129 11.77 2.69 -0.69
C LYS A 129 12.25 3.19 0.66
N ILE A 130 12.76 4.43 0.75
CA ILE A 130 13.24 5.00 2.03
C ILE A 130 12.15 5.05 3.11
N LYS A 131 10.90 5.36 2.71
CA LYS A 131 9.76 5.47 3.64
C LYS A 131 9.03 4.15 3.85
N GLU A 132 9.43 3.11 3.12
CA GLU A 132 8.70 1.87 2.91
C GLU A 132 7.18 2.07 2.75
N HIS A 133 6.80 2.98 1.84
CA HIS A 133 5.41 3.39 1.64
C HIS A 133 4.94 3.01 0.25
N PHE A 134 3.95 2.12 0.20
CA PHE A 134 3.25 1.72 -1.02
C PHE A 134 1.93 2.50 -1.10
N PHE A 135 1.65 3.10 -2.26
CA PHE A 135 0.37 3.79 -2.48
C PHE A 135 -0.16 3.58 -3.90
N SER A 136 -1.48 3.44 -4.01
CA SER A 136 -2.19 3.52 -5.30
C SER A 136 -3.55 4.17 -5.11
N LYS A 137 -3.98 4.95 -6.11
CA LYS A 137 -5.37 5.45 -6.18
C LYS A 137 -6.32 4.43 -6.78
N ASP A 138 -5.78 3.50 -7.57
CA ASP A 138 -6.54 2.46 -8.25
C ASP A 138 -7.03 1.41 -7.24
N GLN A 139 -7.81 0.45 -7.74
CA GLN A 139 -8.22 -0.68 -6.92
C GLN A 139 -7.00 -1.55 -6.61
N THR A 140 -6.84 -1.87 -5.34
CA THR A 140 -5.79 -2.73 -4.83
C THR A 140 -6.41 -3.89 -4.07
N VAL A 141 -5.83 -5.08 -4.24
CA VAL A 141 -6.14 -6.28 -3.47
C VAL A 141 -4.94 -6.59 -2.59
N PHE A 142 -5.10 -6.46 -1.28
CA PHE A 142 -4.12 -6.85 -0.27
C PHE A 142 -4.56 -8.18 0.35
N LYS A 143 -3.68 -9.16 0.36
CA LYS A 143 -3.91 -10.48 0.97
C LYS A 143 -2.85 -10.76 2.01
N ASP A 144 -3.25 -11.36 3.12
CA ASP A 144 -2.32 -11.97 4.07
C ASP A 144 -2.20 -13.48 3.86
N LYS A 145 -1.22 -14.08 4.53
CA LYS A 145 -0.96 -15.52 4.45
C LYS A 145 -2.03 -16.42 5.08
N ILE A 146 -2.89 -15.88 5.96
CA ILE A 146 -3.91 -16.66 6.67
C ILE A 146 -5.25 -16.68 5.92
N GLY A 147 -5.38 -15.89 4.85
CA GLY A 147 -6.51 -15.91 3.93
C GLY A 147 -7.39 -14.67 4.00
N ASN A 148 -7.05 -13.67 4.81
CA ASN A 148 -7.77 -12.40 4.82
C ASN A 148 -7.49 -11.64 3.52
N LYS A 149 -8.56 -11.06 2.94
CA LYS A 149 -8.49 -10.32 1.69
C LYS A 149 -9.12 -8.94 1.87
N PHE A 150 -8.37 -7.90 1.54
CA PHE A 150 -8.85 -6.53 1.49
C PHE A 150 -8.85 -6.05 0.04
N GLU A 151 -10.01 -5.66 -0.47
CA GLU A 151 -10.15 -4.98 -1.76
C GLU A 151 -10.50 -3.52 -1.48
N LEU A 152 -9.66 -2.57 -1.90
CA LEU A 152 -9.79 -1.18 -1.49
C LEU A 152 -9.32 -0.20 -2.57
N LYS A 153 -9.80 1.04 -2.49
CA LYS A 153 -9.32 2.18 -3.27
C LYS A 153 -8.50 3.11 -2.40
N ASN A 154 -7.68 3.97 -3.03
CA ASN A 154 -6.77 4.88 -2.31
C ASN A 154 -5.90 4.13 -1.30
N PHE A 155 -5.36 2.99 -1.74
CA PHE A 155 -4.49 2.14 -0.95
C PHE A 155 -3.26 2.91 -0.46
N ASN A 156 -2.99 2.80 0.84
CA ASN A 156 -1.79 3.31 1.48
C ASN A 156 -1.30 2.28 2.48
N TYR A 157 -0.16 1.67 2.22
CA TYR A 157 0.50 0.76 3.15
C TYR A 157 1.83 1.34 3.63
N LEU A 158 1.88 1.63 4.93
CA LEU A 158 3.05 2.13 5.63
C LEU A 158 3.72 0.94 6.32
N LYS A 159 4.69 0.31 5.64
CA LYS A 159 5.31 -0.95 6.09
C LYS A 159 6.00 -0.79 7.44
N LEU A 160 6.75 0.31 7.65
CA LEU A 160 7.40 0.62 8.95
C LEU A 160 6.42 0.72 10.13
N LYS A 161 5.13 0.99 9.89
CA LYS A 161 4.08 1.08 10.91
C LYS A 161 3.15 -0.13 10.94
N ASN A 162 3.35 -1.10 10.05
CA ASN A 162 2.42 -2.20 9.82
C ASN A 162 0.97 -1.72 9.60
N GLU A 163 0.78 -0.61 8.88
CA GLU A 163 -0.53 0.06 8.81
C GLU A 163 -1.03 0.18 7.37
N ILE A 164 -2.28 -0.26 7.13
CA ILE A 164 -3.01 -0.05 5.89
C ILE A 164 -4.09 1.00 6.10
N LYS A 165 -4.19 1.94 5.16
CA LYS A 165 -5.31 2.88 5.03
C LYS A 165 -5.94 2.76 3.66
N GLY A 166 -7.25 2.95 3.59
CA GLY A 166 -7.96 2.90 2.33
C GLY A 166 -9.41 3.34 2.43
N LYS A 167 -10.06 3.38 1.27
CA LYS A 167 -11.47 3.74 1.12
C LYS A 167 -12.22 2.67 0.35
N LYS A 168 -13.55 2.63 0.54
CA LYS A 168 -14.46 1.66 -0.10
C LYS A 168 -13.93 0.24 0.00
N ILE A 169 -13.60 -0.14 1.22
CA ILE A 169 -12.93 -1.40 1.55
C ILE A 169 -13.98 -2.50 1.56
N LYS A 170 -13.74 -3.57 0.80
CA LYS A 170 -14.36 -4.88 0.97
C LYS A 170 -13.33 -5.80 1.62
N TYR A 171 -13.50 -6.08 2.90
CA TYR A 171 -12.70 -7.05 3.64
C TYR A 171 -13.45 -8.39 3.70
N THR A 172 -12.77 -9.48 3.36
CA THR A 172 -13.29 -10.84 3.49
C THR A 172 -12.42 -11.59 4.49
N ASP A 173 -13.03 -12.09 5.56
CA ASP A 173 -12.35 -12.89 6.58
C ASP A 173 -12.27 -14.37 6.19
N ILE A 174 -11.57 -15.16 6.99
CA ILE A 174 -11.38 -16.60 6.77
C ILE A 174 -12.69 -17.41 6.89
N GLN A 175 -13.73 -16.85 7.51
CA GLN A 175 -15.07 -17.43 7.59
C GLN A 175 -15.96 -16.98 6.41
N LEU A 176 -15.41 -16.25 5.44
CA LEU A 176 -16.10 -15.71 4.27
C LEU A 176 -17.18 -14.68 4.63
N ASN A 177 -17.09 -14.04 5.80
CA ASN A 177 -17.92 -12.86 6.07
C ASN A 177 -17.37 -11.66 5.29
N GLU A 178 -18.26 -10.84 4.75
CA GLU A 178 -17.90 -9.67 3.97
C GLU A 178 -18.17 -8.39 4.77
N TYR A 179 -17.13 -7.57 4.93
CA TYR A 179 -17.17 -6.29 5.63
C TYR A 179 -16.94 -5.17 4.61
N PHE A 180 -17.92 -4.30 4.46
CA PHE A 180 -17.87 -3.11 3.64
C PHE A 180 -17.66 -1.90 4.55
N ILE A 181 -16.58 -1.15 4.33
CA ILE A 181 -16.19 -0.01 5.16
C ILE A 181 -15.80 1.16 4.25
N GLU A 182 -16.40 2.34 4.44
CA GLU A 182 -16.16 3.49 3.57
C GLU A 182 -14.74 4.05 3.69
N ASP A 183 -14.21 4.11 4.91
CA ASP A 183 -12.84 4.56 5.21
C ASP A 183 -12.34 3.78 6.43
N ALA A 184 -11.14 3.20 6.35
CA ALA A 184 -10.56 2.49 7.48
C ALA A 184 -9.05 2.59 7.55
N MET A 185 -8.57 2.42 8.78
CA MET A 185 -7.18 2.17 9.13
C MET A 185 -7.09 0.79 9.78
N VAL A 186 -6.16 -0.04 9.31
CA VAL A 186 -5.88 -1.37 9.84
C VAL A 186 -4.44 -1.42 10.30
N ASN A 187 -4.21 -1.74 11.57
CA ASN A 187 -2.89 -2.11 12.07
C ASN A 187 -2.74 -3.63 11.98
N LEU A 188 -1.82 -4.10 11.14
CA LEU A 188 -1.56 -5.51 10.85
C LEU A 188 -0.83 -6.23 11.99
N GLU A 189 -0.18 -5.51 12.90
CA GLU A 189 0.53 -6.07 14.04
C GLU A 189 -0.42 -6.30 15.22
N SER A 190 -1.25 -5.31 15.55
CA SER A 190 -2.24 -5.40 16.63
C SER A 190 -3.58 -6.00 16.18
N ASN A 191 -3.77 -6.25 14.88
CA ASN A 191 -5.05 -6.59 14.23
C ASN A 191 -6.16 -5.60 14.55
N GLU A 192 -5.80 -4.33 14.75
CA GLU A 192 -6.76 -3.28 15.06
C GLU A 192 -7.35 -2.70 13.78
N ILE A 193 -8.68 -2.54 13.75
CA ILE A 193 -9.43 -1.93 12.66
C ILE A 193 -10.21 -0.76 13.24
N ILE A 194 -10.00 0.42 12.69
CA ILE A 194 -10.80 1.62 12.94
C ILE A 194 -11.47 1.97 11.63
N GLY A 195 -12.79 1.93 11.59
CA GLY A 195 -13.57 2.09 10.36
C GLY A 195 -14.75 3.05 10.51
N LYS A 196 -15.09 3.70 9.41
CA LYS A 196 -16.28 4.54 9.27
C LYS A 196 -17.28 3.88 8.32
N ASP A 197 -18.56 3.93 8.69
CA ASP A 197 -19.69 3.42 7.91
C ASP A 197 -19.52 1.94 7.54
N LEU A 198 -19.74 1.09 8.54
CA LEU A 198 -19.64 -0.36 8.46
C LEU A 198 -20.94 -0.99 7.96
N LYS A 199 -20.80 -1.95 7.04
CA LYS A 199 -21.78 -2.99 6.76
C LYS A 199 -21.09 -4.34 6.78
N ILE A 200 -21.61 -5.29 7.54
CA ILE A 200 -21.18 -6.68 7.55
C ILE A 200 -22.31 -7.50 6.96
N ASP A 201 -21.99 -8.32 5.97
CA ASP A 201 -22.82 -9.42 5.50
C ASP A 201 -22.15 -10.70 5.98
N PHE A 202 -22.78 -11.38 6.95
CA PHE A 202 -22.29 -12.66 7.46
C PHE A 202 -22.68 -13.79 6.49
N THR A 203 -21.98 -14.91 6.56
CA THR A 203 -22.42 -16.11 5.85
C THR A 203 -23.82 -16.55 6.30
N ASN A 204 -24.63 -17.03 5.37
CA ASN A 204 -26.05 -17.34 5.63
C ASN A 204 -26.23 -18.31 6.80
N SER A 205 -25.37 -19.33 6.90
CA SER A 205 -25.40 -20.33 7.96
C SER A 205 -24.89 -19.84 9.32
N ALA A 206 -24.35 -18.63 9.45
CA ALA A 206 -23.72 -18.13 10.68
C ALA A 206 -24.65 -18.16 11.90
N PHE A 207 -25.97 -18.14 11.68
CA PHE A 207 -26.99 -18.17 12.73
C PHE A 207 -27.95 -19.38 12.58
N GLY A 208 -27.45 -20.50 12.06
CA GLY A 208 -28.12 -21.80 12.09
C GLY A 208 -29.20 -22.05 11.03
N ASN A 209 -29.48 -21.08 10.14
CA ASN A 209 -30.45 -21.25 9.07
C ASN A 209 -29.90 -20.69 7.75
N THR A 210 -29.70 -21.56 6.76
CA THR A 210 -29.11 -21.21 5.45
C THR A 210 -29.98 -20.30 4.57
N ASN A 211 -31.27 -20.17 4.89
CA ASN A 211 -32.19 -19.27 4.19
C ASN A 211 -32.11 -17.82 4.71
N ASN A 212 -31.41 -17.60 5.82
CA ASN A 212 -31.19 -16.27 6.40
C ASN A 212 -30.04 -15.54 5.69
N GLU A 213 -30.06 -14.21 5.77
CA GLU A 213 -28.99 -13.35 5.26
C GLU A 213 -28.58 -12.34 6.33
N PRO A 214 -27.84 -12.81 7.36
CA PRO A 214 -27.53 -12.03 8.53
C PRO A 214 -26.63 -10.86 8.20
N ARG A 215 -26.96 -9.70 8.76
CA ARG A 215 -26.25 -8.46 8.48
C ARG A 215 -26.22 -7.52 9.67
N LEU A 216 -25.12 -6.80 9.81
CA LEU A 216 -24.92 -5.75 10.79
C LEU A 216 -24.48 -4.48 10.08
N LYS A 217 -25.13 -3.34 10.38
CA LYS A 217 -24.68 -2.01 9.92
C LYS A 217 -24.35 -1.13 11.12
N GLY A 218 -23.44 -0.18 10.97
CA GLY A 218 -23.18 0.86 11.97
C GLY A 218 -22.28 1.97 11.46
N ASN A 219 -22.23 3.10 12.17
CA ASN A 219 -21.54 4.30 11.70
C ASN A 219 -20.03 4.27 11.97
N LYS A 220 -19.61 3.54 13.01
CA LYS A 220 -18.20 3.42 13.40
C LYS A 220 -17.92 1.97 13.78
N LEU A 221 -16.75 1.50 13.39
CA LEU A 221 -16.16 0.23 13.78
C LEU A 221 -14.89 0.51 14.57
N TYR A 222 -14.78 -0.11 15.73
CA TYR A 222 -13.50 -0.43 16.34
C TYR A 222 -13.43 -1.95 16.52
N SER A 223 -12.35 -2.59 16.12
CA SER A 223 -12.15 -4.01 16.37
C SER A 223 -10.69 -4.29 16.64
N ASN A 224 -10.40 -5.20 17.57
CA ASN A 224 -9.09 -5.76 17.82
C ASN A 224 -9.24 -7.26 18.14
N ASN A 225 -8.18 -7.93 18.60
CA ASN A 225 -8.23 -9.36 18.92
C ASN A 225 -9.26 -9.73 20.00
N ASN A 226 -9.56 -8.83 20.94
CA ASN A 226 -10.38 -9.11 22.13
C ASN A 226 -11.79 -8.51 22.05
N LEU A 227 -11.94 -7.43 21.29
CA LEU A 227 -13.11 -6.57 21.34
C LEU A 227 -13.52 -6.11 19.96
N THR A 228 -14.82 -6.08 19.70
CA THR A 228 -15.41 -5.32 18.59
C THR A 228 -16.50 -4.41 19.11
N THR A 229 -16.48 -3.15 18.71
CA THR A 229 -17.50 -2.15 19.03
C THR A 229 -18.03 -1.54 17.74
N VAL A 230 -19.36 -1.53 17.60
CA VAL A 230 -20.07 -0.92 16.49
C VAL A 230 -21.03 0.14 17.02
N SER A 231 -20.84 1.40 16.62
CA SER A 231 -21.69 2.51 17.05
C SER A 231 -22.93 2.65 16.17
N LYS A 232 -24.09 2.95 16.77
CA LYS A 232 -25.39 3.06 16.10
C LYS A 232 -25.70 1.81 15.25
N GLY A 233 -25.53 0.65 15.88
CA GLY A 233 -25.63 -0.63 15.22
C GLY A 233 -27.07 -1.06 14.91
N ILE A 234 -27.29 -1.67 13.75
CA ILE A 234 -28.55 -2.32 13.36
C ILE A 234 -28.24 -3.73 12.88
N PHE A 235 -28.77 -4.72 13.58
CA PHE A 235 -28.59 -6.14 13.30
C PHE A 235 -29.91 -6.81 12.92
N THR A 236 -29.87 -7.74 11.97
CA THR A 236 -30.97 -8.65 11.65
C THR A 236 -30.43 -9.94 11.03
N THR A 237 -31.09 -11.07 11.26
CA THR A 237 -30.81 -12.32 10.53
C THR A 237 -31.75 -12.54 9.34
N CYS A 238 -32.79 -11.72 9.20
CA CYS A 238 -33.81 -11.92 8.17
C CYS A 238 -33.23 -11.93 6.76
N LYS A 239 -33.82 -12.74 5.88
CA LYS A 239 -33.56 -12.70 4.43
C LYS A 239 -33.73 -11.27 3.87
N LYS A 240 -32.97 -10.91 2.83
CA LYS A 240 -33.12 -9.65 2.12
C LYS A 240 -34.38 -9.70 1.25
N THR A 241 -35.17 -8.64 1.33
CA THR A 241 -36.40 -8.42 0.56
C THR A 241 -36.48 -6.94 0.21
N ASP A 242 -37.35 -6.56 -0.73
CA ASP A 242 -37.64 -5.15 -1.03
C ASP A 242 -38.39 -4.45 0.13
N HIS A 243 -38.97 -5.24 1.04
CA HIS A 243 -39.65 -4.76 2.24
C HIS A 243 -38.71 -4.72 3.46
N CYS A 244 -39.15 -4.00 4.51
CA CYS A 244 -38.48 -4.01 5.81
C CYS A 244 -38.36 -5.44 6.36
N PRO A 245 -37.23 -5.80 7.00
CA PRO A 245 -37.11 -7.10 7.63
C PRO A 245 -38.18 -7.23 8.75
N PRO A 246 -38.79 -8.41 8.94
CA PRO A 246 -39.79 -8.63 10.01
C PRO A 246 -39.33 -8.19 11.39
N TRP A 247 -38.02 -8.24 11.66
CA TRP A 247 -37.44 -7.65 12.84
C TRP A 247 -36.03 -7.07 12.62
N SER A 248 -35.66 -6.11 13.48
CA SER A 248 -34.29 -5.62 13.59
C SER A 248 -33.96 -5.23 15.04
N LEU A 249 -32.73 -5.49 15.47
CA LEU A 249 -32.21 -5.07 16.77
C LEU A 249 -31.31 -3.85 16.57
N GLN A 250 -31.72 -2.71 17.12
CA GLN A 250 -31.01 -1.44 17.01
C GLN A 250 -30.40 -1.09 18.36
N ALA A 251 -29.16 -0.59 18.38
CA ALA A 251 -28.52 -0.14 19.62
C ALA A 251 -27.61 1.05 19.39
N SER A 252 -27.45 1.89 20.40
CA SER A 252 -26.49 3.00 20.36
C SER A 252 -25.03 2.50 20.26
N GLU A 253 -24.76 1.33 20.84
CA GLU A 253 -23.49 0.63 20.78
C GLU A 253 -23.74 -0.88 20.86
N ILE A 254 -23.09 -1.64 19.96
CA ILE A 254 -23.01 -3.09 19.99
C ILE A 254 -21.57 -3.45 20.30
N LYS A 255 -21.35 -4.21 21.38
CA LYS A 255 -20.02 -4.57 21.87
C LYS A 255 -19.90 -6.09 21.93
N HIS A 256 -19.04 -6.68 21.11
CA HIS A 256 -18.68 -8.09 21.19
C HIS A 256 -17.38 -8.25 21.98
N ASP A 257 -17.47 -8.81 23.18
CA ASP A 257 -16.34 -9.32 23.94
C ASP A 257 -16.01 -10.73 23.42
N LYS A 258 -14.95 -10.84 22.62
CA LYS A 258 -14.57 -12.08 21.91
C LYS A 258 -14.05 -13.13 22.88
N THR A 259 -13.44 -12.70 23.97
CA THR A 259 -12.92 -13.58 25.03
C THR A 259 -14.06 -14.26 25.77
N LYS A 260 -15.09 -13.49 26.13
CA LYS A 260 -16.30 -14.03 26.81
C LYS A 260 -17.30 -14.65 25.84
N LYS A 261 -17.14 -14.42 24.54
CA LYS A 261 -18.10 -14.78 23.48
C LYS A 261 -19.48 -14.17 23.73
N THR A 262 -19.51 -12.93 24.23
CA THR A 262 -20.74 -12.24 24.62
C THR A 262 -20.90 -10.95 23.84
N ILE A 263 -22.08 -10.73 23.28
CA ILE A 263 -22.45 -9.49 22.59
C ILE A 263 -23.39 -8.68 23.48
N TYR A 264 -22.97 -7.49 23.85
CA TYR A 264 -23.72 -6.52 24.64
C TYR A 264 -24.34 -5.46 23.72
N TYR A 265 -25.60 -5.12 23.97
CA TYR A 265 -26.31 -4.06 23.27
C TYR A 265 -26.66 -2.95 24.25
N LYS A 266 -26.15 -1.74 24.03
CA LYS A 266 -26.42 -0.57 24.89
C LYS A 266 -27.54 0.29 24.30
N ASN A 267 -28.55 0.60 25.11
CA ASN A 267 -29.77 1.31 24.71
C ASN A 267 -30.38 0.64 23.49
N ALA A 268 -30.85 -0.59 23.67
CA ALA A 268 -31.29 -1.45 22.58
C ALA A 268 -32.81 -1.35 22.37
N TRP A 269 -33.25 -1.38 21.11
CA TRP A 269 -34.64 -1.50 20.71
C TRP A 269 -34.79 -2.66 19.74
N LEU A 270 -35.67 -3.60 20.08
CA LEU A 270 -36.16 -4.58 19.13
C LEU A 270 -37.35 -3.96 18.37
N LYS A 271 -37.20 -3.79 17.06
CA LYS A 271 -38.30 -3.36 16.18
C LYS A 271 -38.86 -4.58 15.47
N ILE A 272 -40.19 -4.69 15.46
CA ILE A 272 -40.97 -5.72 14.79
C ILE A 272 -41.91 -5.00 13.82
N TYR A 273 -42.01 -5.49 12.58
CA TYR A 273 -42.81 -4.90 11.50
C TYR A 273 -43.90 -5.84 11.05
#